data_AF-A0AAW0MS99-F1
#
_entry.id   AF-A0AAW0MS99-F1
#
_cell.length_a   1.000
_cell.length_b   1.000
_cell.length_c   1.000
_cell.angle_alpha   90.00
_cell.angle_beta   90.00
_cell.angle_gamma   90.00
#
_symmetry.space_group_name_H-M   'P 1'
#
loop_
_entity.id
_entity.type
_entity.pdbx_description
1 polymer ?
#
loop_
_entity_poly.entity_id
_entity_poly.type
_entity_poly.pdbx_seq_one_letter_code
_entity_poly.pdbx_strand_id
1 'polypeptide(L)'
;MRDDAAFGPQFDLSACYFHSPLPPKHITAQKHPSPQMPRSTLISSERSKIAVYEKMWSYMKSAEPTVFTRTTAEGVARVRKSKGKYAFLLESTMNEYTEQRKPCDTMKVGGNLDSKGYGIATPKGSQLRNAVNLAVLKLNEQGLLDKLKNKWWYDKGECGSGGGDSKVSPL
;
A
#
# COMPACT_ATOMS: atom_id res chain seq x y z
N MET A 1 21.25 13.55 -12.40
CA MET A 1 22.12 12.36 -12.53
C MET A 1 21.22 11.14 -12.33
N ARG A 2 21.21 10.19 -13.27
CA ARG A 2 20.34 9.00 -13.18
C ARG A 2 21.19 7.85 -12.64
N ASP A 3 20.89 7.41 -11.42
CA ASP A 3 21.49 6.23 -10.79
C ASP A 3 21.05 4.96 -11.51
N ASP A 4 21.93 3.95 -11.54
CA ASP A 4 21.58 2.61 -12.02
C ASP A 4 21.05 1.81 -10.83
N ALA A 5 19.79 1.37 -10.91
CA ALA A 5 19.14 0.58 -9.87
C ALA A 5 19.24 -0.92 -10.18
N ALA A 6 19.61 -1.74 -9.18
CA ALA A 6 19.41 -3.18 -9.22
C ALA A 6 17.92 -3.48 -9.03
N PHE A 7 17.33 -4.35 -9.86
CA PHE A 7 15.92 -4.70 -9.79
C PHE A 7 15.63 -5.50 -8.52
N GLY A 8 14.80 -4.96 -7.64
CA GLY A 8 14.30 -5.66 -6.45
C GLY A 8 12.82 -6.04 -6.59
N PRO A 9 12.19 -6.50 -5.49
CA PRO A 9 10.84 -7.03 -5.53
C PRO A 9 9.80 -6.01 -6.01
N GLN A 10 8.80 -6.54 -6.72
CA GLN A 10 7.70 -5.79 -7.31
C GLN A 10 6.64 -5.48 -6.25
N PHE A 11 6.20 -4.23 -6.20
CA PHE A 11 5.20 -3.67 -5.31
C PHE A 11 4.33 -2.67 -6.04
N ASP A 12 3.10 -2.51 -5.58
CA ASP A 12 2.06 -1.93 -6.42
C ASP A 12 1.22 -0.92 -5.65
N LEU A 13 0.57 0.02 -6.31
CA LEU A 13 -0.38 0.90 -5.64
C LEU A 13 -1.65 0.17 -5.22
N SER A 14 -2.06 0.38 -3.97
CA SER A 14 -3.26 -0.24 -3.42
C SER A 14 -4.07 0.76 -2.60
N ALA A 15 -5.32 0.43 -2.36
CA ALA A 15 -6.21 1.28 -1.59
C ALA A 15 -6.33 0.76 -0.15
N CYS A 16 -6.04 1.64 0.81
CA CYS A 16 -6.30 1.45 2.22
C CYS A 16 -7.70 1.95 2.58
N TYR A 17 -8.42 1.11 3.31
CA TYR A 17 -9.73 1.40 3.85
C TYR A 17 -9.76 1.16 5.35
N PHE A 18 -10.67 1.84 6.03
CA PHE A 18 -10.98 1.56 7.43
C PHE A 18 -11.89 0.34 7.52
N HIS A 19 -11.54 -0.65 8.35
CA HIS A 19 -12.41 -1.76 8.67
C HIS A 19 -13.43 -1.30 9.73
N SER A 20 -14.69 -1.15 9.32
CA SER A 20 -15.78 -0.87 10.28
C SER A 20 -16.08 -2.15 11.07
N PRO A 21 -16.35 -2.09 12.39
CA PRO A 21 -16.56 -3.27 13.25
C PRO A 21 -17.85 -4.07 12.98
N LEU A 22 -18.43 -4.00 11.77
CA LEU A 22 -19.62 -4.75 11.39
C LEU A 22 -19.25 -5.93 10.47
N PRO A 23 -19.81 -7.13 10.72
CA PRO A 23 -19.47 -8.35 9.99
C PRO A 23 -19.78 -8.23 8.49
N PRO A 24 -19.11 -9.05 7.63
CA PRO A 24 -19.05 -8.91 6.17
C PRO A 24 -20.36 -9.17 5.41
N LYS A 25 -21.52 -9.18 6.07
CA LYS A 25 -22.84 -9.42 5.45
C LYS A 25 -23.58 -8.14 5.04
N HIS A 26 -23.05 -6.96 5.37
CA HIS A 26 -23.69 -5.68 5.04
C HIS A 26 -22.72 -4.63 4.47
N ILE A 27 -21.73 -5.05 3.68
CA ILE A 27 -21.10 -4.12 2.72
C ILE A 27 -22.04 -3.99 1.53
N THR A 28 -23.23 -3.43 1.75
CA THR A 28 -23.96 -2.77 0.66
C THR A 28 -23.00 -1.74 0.10
N ALA A 29 -22.82 -1.72 -1.22
CA ALA A 29 -21.97 -0.79 -1.94
C ALA A 29 -22.14 0.64 -1.42
N GLN A 30 -21.32 1.01 -0.43
CA GLN A 30 -21.29 2.36 0.10
C GLN A 30 -20.59 3.15 -0.98
N LYS A 31 -21.36 3.98 -1.69
CA LYS A 31 -20.94 5.05 -2.61
C LYS A 31 -19.43 5.26 -2.54
N HIS A 32 -18.68 4.75 -3.53
CA HIS A 32 -17.23 4.69 -3.51
C HIS A 32 -16.64 5.97 -2.88
N PRO A 33 -15.99 5.89 -1.70
CA PRO A 33 -15.41 7.07 -1.07
C PRO A 33 -14.32 7.60 -1.99
N SER A 34 -14.24 8.93 -2.10
CA SER A 34 -13.29 9.56 -3.00
C SER A 34 -11.85 9.18 -2.62
N PRO A 35 -11.08 8.58 -3.55
CA PRO A 35 -9.71 8.14 -3.28
C PRO A 35 -8.76 9.33 -3.19
N GLN A 36 -7.80 9.24 -2.27
CA GLN A 36 -6.90 10.35 -1.94
C GLN A 36 -5.46 9.84 -1.80
N MET A 37 -4.46 10.62 -2.21
CA MET A 37 -3.09 10.14 -2.44
C MET A 37 -2.01 10.99 -1.76
N PRO A 38 -0.87 10.39 -1.36
CA PRO A 38 0.34 11.12 -1.01
C PRO A 38 1.01 11.69 -2.27
N ARG A 39 1.76 12.80 -2.12
CA ARG A 39 2.35 13.55 -3.26
C ARG A 39 3.19 12.73 -4.24
N SER A 40 3.91 11.71 -3.77
CA SER A 40 4.71 10.82 -4.63
C SER A 40 3.84 9.99 -5.59
N THR A 41 2.68 9.55 -5.14
CA THR A 41 1.73 8.80 -5.97
C THR A 41 1.05 9.70 -7.01
N LEU A 42 0.86 10.99 -6.68
CA LEU A 42 0.25 11.98 -7.57
C LEU A 42 0.98 12.09 -8.91
N ILE A 43 2.32 12.11 -8.88
CA ILE A 43 3.17 12.25 -10.07
C ILE A 43 2.94 11.07 -11.04
N SER A 44 2.62 9.90 -10.52
CA SER A 44 2.35 8.72 -11.35
C SER A 44 0.97 8.77 -12.00
N SER A 45 -0.05 9.25 -11.28
CA SER A 45 -1.42 9.34 -11.81
C SER A 45 -1.60 10.50 -12.77
N GLU A 46 -0.91 11.63 -12.57
CA GLU A 46 -0.91 12.78 -13.48
C GLU A 46 -0.44 12.41 -14.89
N ARG A 47 0.49 11.46 -15.02
CA ARG A 47 1.06 11.02 -16.31
C ARG A 47 0.32 9.85 -16.96
N SER A 48 -0.70 9.31 -16.30
CA SER A 48 -1.43 8.16 -16.82
C SER A 48 -2.35 8.55 -17.97
N LYS A 49 -2.37 7.74 -19.04
CA LYS A 49 -3.28 7.87 -20.19
C LYS A 49 -4.56 7.03 -20.07
N ILE A 50 -4.75 6.37 -18.93
CA ILE A 50 -5.95 5.57 -18.66
C ILE A 50 -7.07 6.52 -18.18
N ALA A 51 -8.19 6.54 -18.91
CA ALA A 51 -9.31 7.46 -18.69
C ALA A 51 -9.85 7.46 -17.25
N VAL A 52 -9.84 6.30 -16.58
CA VAL A 52 -10.26 6.19 -15.17
C VAL A 52 -9.32 6.98 -14.24
N TYR A 53 -8.00 6.90 -14.46
CA TYR A 53 -7.02 7.61 -13.65
C TYR A 53 -7.01 9.11 -13.95
N GLU A 54 -7.27 9.53 -15.18
CA GLU A 54 -7.43 10.95 -15.53
C GLU A 54 -8.66 11.57 -14.83
N LYS A 55 -9.79 10.87 -14.83
CA LYS A 55 -11.00 11.32 -14.12
C LYS A 55 -10.77 11.41 -12.62
N MET A 56 -10.09 10.42 -12.05
CA MET A 56 -9.71 10.41 -10.64
C MET A 56 -8.80 11.59 -10.31
N TRP A 57 -7.79 11.85 -11.14
CA TRP A 57 -6.88 12.99 -11.02
C TRP A 57 -7.61 14.34 -11.07
N SER A 58 -8.51 14.52 -12.05
CA SER A 58 -9.32 15.74 -12.18
C SER A 58 -10.17 16.02 -10.95
N TYR A 59 -10.76 14.97 -10.37
CA TYR A 59 -11.48 15.08 -9.10
C TYR A 59 -10.56 15.50 -7.96
N MET A 60 -9.41 14.83 -7.78
CA MET A 60 -8.50 15.15 -6.67
C MET A 60 -7.92 16.57 -6.77
N LYS A 61 -7.68 17.06 -7.99
CA LYS A 61 -7.16 18.41 -8.23
C LYS A 61 -8.18 19.51 -7.92
N SER A 62 -9.47 19.26 -8.18
CA SER A 62 -10.54 20.24 -7.98
C SER A 62 -11.25 20.12 -6.62
N ALA A 63 -10.92 19.12 -5.81
CA ALA A 63 -11.57 18.89 -4.52
C ALA A 63 -11.17 19.92 -3.45
N GLU A 64 -12.17 20.59 -2.88
CA GLU A 64 -12.05 21.45 -1.70
C GLU A 64 -12.92 20.90 -0.55
N PRO A 65 -12.37 20.69 0.66
CA PRO A 65 -10.97 20.91 1.07
C PRO A 65 -10.00 19.88 0.48
N THR A 66 -8.71 20.20 0.47
CA THR A 66 -7.68 19.37 -0.18
C THR A 66 -7.75 17.91 0.27
N VAL A 67 -7.69 17.03 -0.73
CA VAL A 67 -7.67 15.59 -0.53
C VAL A 67 -6.26 15.07 -0.20
N PHE A 68 -5.23 15.85 -0.50
CA PHE A 68 -3.85 15.44 -0.33
C PHE A 68 -3.43 15.51 1.14
N THR A 69 -2.57 14.56 1.53
CA THR A 69 -1.88 14.58 2.82
C THR A 69 -0.39 14.77 2.60
N ARG A 70 0.31 15.31 3.60
CA ARG A 70 1.76 15.55 3.53
C ARG A 70 2.54 14.28 3.84
N THR A 71 2.00 13.43 4.71
CA THR A 71 2.66 12.20 5.17
C THR A 71 1.71 11.01 5.12
N THR A 72 2.26 9.80 5.01
CA THR A 72 1.49 8.55 5.05
C THR A 72 0.73 8.41 6.37
N ALA A 73 1.37 8.75 7.50
CA ALA A 73 0.74 8.67 8.83
C ALA A 73 -0.50 9.58 8.95
N GLU A 74 -0.45 10.78 8.38
CA GLU A 74 -1.59 11.69 8.30
C GLU A 74 -2.73 11.09 7.47
N GLY A 75 -2.42 10.48 6.33
CA GLY A 75 -3.40 9.78 5.48
C GLY A 75 -4.08 8.62 6.20
N VAL A 76 -3.31 7.77 6.86
CA VAL A 76 -3.85 6.65 7.66
C VAL A 76 -4.72 7.16 8.81
N ALA A 77 -4.28 8.18 9.54
CA ALA A 77 -5.07 8.77 10.61
C ALA A 77 -6.38 9.40 10.09
N ARG A 78 -6.36 9.99 8.89
CA ARG A 78 -7.56 10.55 8.23
C ARG A 78 -8.55 9.45 7.87
N VAL A 79 -8.10 8.34 7.27
CA VAL A 79 -8.92 7.13 7.01
C VAL A 79 -9.66 6.68 8.27
N ARG A 80 -8.91 6.54 9.38
CA ARG A 80 -9.46 6.12 10.68
C ARG A 80 -10.54 7.05 11.20
N LYS A 81 -10.31 8.36 11.13
CA LYS A 81 -11.26 9.38 11.58
C LYS A 81 -12.50 9.51 10.69
N SER A 82 -12.40 9.15 9.42
CA SER A 82 -13.46 9.33 8.43
C SER A 82 -14.53 8.25 8.41
N LYS A 83 -14.41 7.18 9.21
CA LYS A 83 -15.44 6.12 9.37
C LYS A 83 -15.97 5.59 8.03
N GLY A 84 -15.07 5.24 7.11
CA GLY A 84 -15.41 4.68 5.79
C GLY A 84 -15.76 5.71 4.69
N LYS A 85 -15.77 7.01 4.99
CA LYS A 85 -16.04 8.08 4.00
C LYS A 85 -14.79 8.53 3.23
N TYR A 86 -13.63 7.92 3.51
CA TYR A 86 -12.34 8.32 2.98
C TYR A 86 -11.52 7.07 2.65
N ALA A 87 -10.96 7.02 1.44
CA ALA A 87 -10.02 5.99 1.02
C ALA A 87 -8.65 6.63 0.79
N PHE A 88 -7.59 5.97 1.26
CA PHE A 88 -6.22 6.42 1.06
C PHE A 88 -5.49 5.47 0.11
N LEU A 89 -5.05 5.99 -1.02
CA LEU A 89 -4.25 5.25 -1.98
C LEU A 89 -2.78 5.37 -1.58
N LEU A 90 -2.15 4.25 -1.28
CA LEU A 90 -0.74 4.16 -0.94
C LEU A 90 -0.14 2.85 -1.45
N GLU A 91 1.16 2.70 -1.33
CA GLU A 91 1.83 1.51 -1.83
C GLU A 91 1.37 0.22 -1.11
N SER A 92 1.26 -0.89 -1.82
CA SER A 92 0.77 -2.18 -1.34
C SER A 92 1.58 -2.70 -0.17
N THR A 93 2.91 -2.53 -0.23
CA THR A 93 3.81 -2.87 0.90
C THR A 93 3.39 -2.17 2.16
N MET A 94 3.14 -0.87 2.06
CA MET A 94 2.87 -0.02 3.20
C MET A 94 1.43 -0.20 3.67
N ASN A 95 0.52 -0.63 2.78
CA ASN A 95 -0.84 -1.04 3.11
C ASN A 95 -0.83 -2.35 3.91
N GLU A 96 -0.21 -3.39 3.36
CA GLU A 96 -0.01 -4.69 4.03
C GLU A 96 0.69 -4.51 5.37
N TYR A 97 1.67 -3.60 5.47
CA TYR A 97 2.32 -3.29 6.72
C TYR A 97 1.36 -2.65 7.73
N THR A 98 0.59 -1.65 7.31
CA THR A 98 -0.32 -0.89 8.19
C THR A 98 -1.46 -1.77 8.71
N GLU A 99 -1.97 -2.67 7.86
CA GLU A 99 -2.96 -3.68 8.22
C GLU A 99 -2.50 -4.60 9.36
N GLN A 100 -1.20 -4.90 9.43
CA GLN A 100 -0.61 -5.73 10.48
C GLN A 100 -0.24 -4.94 11.76
N ARG A 101 -0.62 -3.67 11.88
CA ARG A 101 -0.33 -2.81 13.04
C ARG A 101 -1.58 -2.48 13.83
N LYS A 102 -1.44 -2.36 15.16
CA LYS A 102 -2.56 -1.93 16.00
C LYS A 102 -3.09 -0.55 15.58
N PRO A 103 -4.42 -0.33 15.67
CA PRO A 103 -5.43 -1.23 16.22
C PRO A 103 -6.07 -2.19 15.20
N CYS A 104 -5.36 -2.58 14.12
CA CYS A 104 -5.84 -3.56 13.13
C CYS A 104 -7.15 -3.13 12.43
N ASP A 105 -7.30 -1.82 12.26
CA ASP A 105 -8.52 -1.15 11.82
C ASP A 105 -8.45 -0.70 10.35
N THR A 106 -7.42 -1.15 9.63
CA THR A 106 -7.24 -0.87 8.21
C THR A 106 -7.17 -2.17 7.42
N MET A 107 -7.68 -2.15 6.20
CA MET A 107 -7.58 -3.28 5.28
C MET A 107 -7.25 -2.82 3.86
N LYS A 108 -6.53 -3.66 3.13
CA LYS A 108 -6.39 -3.53 1.68
C LYS A 108 -7.67 -3.98 0.99
N VAL A 109 -8.14 -3.22 0.00
CA VAL A 109 -9.23 -3.67 -0.88
C VAL A 109 -8.86 -3.52 -2.34
N GLY A 110 -9.41 -4.42 -3.16
CA GLY A 110 -9.19 -4.43 -4.60
C GLY A 110 -7.79 -4.88 -5.00
N GLY A 111 -7.61 -4.93 -6.32
CA GLY A 111 -6.32 -5.20 -6.93
C GLY A 111 -5.39 -4.01 -6.88
N ASN A 112 -4.17 -4.29 -7.31
CA ASN A 112 -3.08 -3.35 -7.43
C ASN A 112 -3.26 -2.49 -8.70
N LEU A 113 -3.06 -1.17 -8.61
CA LEU A 113 -3.39 -0.19 -9.66
C LEU A 113 -2.28 0.01 -10.70
N ASP A 114 -1.05 -0.31 -10.33
CA ASP A 114 0.12 -0.29 -11.18
C ASP A 114 1.09 -1.41 -10.79
N SER A 115 2.21 -1.48 -11.51
CA SER A 115 3.29 -2.40 -11.19
C SER A 115 4.59 -1.62 -11.07
N LYS A 116 5.07 -1.42 -9.84
CA LYS A 116 6.36 -0.78 -9.53
C LYS A 116 7.27 -1.71 -8.74
N GLY A 117 8.51 -1.34 -8.48
CA GLY A 117 9.41 -2.16 -7.68
C GLY A 117 10.47 -1.31 -6.99
N TYR A 118 10.93 -1.76 -5.83
CA TYR A 118 12.08 -1.13 -5.17
C TYR A 118 13.37 -1.69 -5.77
N GLY A 119 14.39 -0.85 -5.84
CA GLY A 119 15.70 -1.25 -6.33
C GLY A 119 16.83 -0.64 -5.52
N ILE A 120 17.97 -1.33 -5.48
CA ILE A 120 19.17 -0.81 -4.80
C ILE A 120 19.87 0.13 -5.78
N ALA A 121 19.88 1.42 -5.46
CA ALA A 121 20.52 2.43 -6.28
C ALA A 121 22.04 2.41 -6.10
N THR A 122 22.78 2.46 -7.21
CA THR A 122 24.24 2.63 -7.22
C THR A 122 24.62 3.83 -8.09
N PRO A 123 25.70 4.56 -7.75
CA PRO A 123 26.19 5.64 -8.60
C PRO A 123 26.47 5.12 -10.01
N LYS A 124 26.14 5.92 -11.02
CA LYS A 124 26.35 5.55 -12.42
C LYS A 124 27.81 5.21 -12.68
N GLY A 125 28.06 4.05 -13.28
CA GLY A 125 29.41 3.54 -13.56
C GLY A 125 30.11 2.89 -12.35
N SER A 126 29.41 2.69 -11.23
CA SER A 126 29.96 1.96 -10.08
C SER A 126 30.25 0.50 -10.42
N GLN A 127 31.43 0.03 -10.04
CA GLN A 127 31.83 -1.37 -10.17
C GLN A 127 30.97 -2.31 -9.31
N LEU A 128 30.24 -1.78 -8.32
CA LEU A 128 29.36 -2.54 -7.45
C LEU A 128 28.05 -2.95 -8.13
N ARG A 129 27.65 -2.28 -9.21
CA ARG A 129 26.35 -2.50 -9.87
C ARG A 129 26.11 -3.98 -10.19
N ASN A 130 27.06 -4.62 -10.85
CA ASN A 130 26.91 -6.00 -11.31
C ASN A 130 26.89 -6.99 -10.13
N ALA A 131 27.78 -6.78 -9.15
CA ALA A 131 27.84 -7.61 -7.96
C ALA A 131 26.55 -7.52 -7.12
N VAL A 132 26.03 -6.31 -6.92
CA VAL A 132 24.77 -6.07 -6.21
C VAL A 132 23.59 -6.69 -6.97
N ASN A 133 23.51 -6.50 -8.29
CA ASN A 133 22.42 -7.07 -9.07
C ASN A 133 22.40 -8.60 -9.01
N LEU A 134 23.56 -9.25 -9.14
CA LEU A 134 23.67 -10.71 -9.02
C LEU A 134 23.32 -11.20 -7.61
N ALA A 135 23.71 -10.47 -6.57
CA ALA A 135 23.37 -10.80 -5.20
C ALA A 135 21.85 -10.73 -4.95
N VAL A 136 21.18 -9.70 -5.45
CA VAL A 136 19.71 -9.56 -5.32
C VAL A 136 19.00 -10.71 -6.03
N LEU A 137 19.43 -11.07 -7.25
CA LEU A 137 18.86 -12.22 -7.98
C LEU A 137 19.01 -13.52 -7.19
N LYS A 138 20.21 -13.79 -6.64
CA LYS A 138 20.45 -14.98 -5.81
C LYS A 138 19.55 -15.02 -4.57
N LEU A 139 19.39 -13.89 -3.88
CA LEU A 139 18.51 -13.82 -2.70
C LEU A 139 17.03 -14.07 -3.08
N ASN A 140 16.63 -13.64 -4.27
CA ASN A 140 15.29 -13.86 -4.80
C ASN A 140 15.06 -15.34 -5.16
N GLU A 141 15.97 -15.95 -5.93
CA GLU A 141 15.90 -17.37 -6.32
C GLU A 141 15.91 -18.31 -5.12
N GLN A 142 16.61 -17.95 -4.05
CA GLN A 142 16.64 -18.71 -2.79
C GLN A 142 15.41 -18.49 -1.90
N GLY A 143 14.47 -17.60 -2.28
CA GLY A 143 13.31 -17.23 -1.46
C GLY A 143 13.65 -16.50 -0.16
N LEU A 144 14.89 -16.00 -0.02
CA LEU A 144 15.32 -15.28 1.18
C LEU A 144 14.62 -13.93 1.30
N LEU A 145 14.34 -13.27 0.18
CA LEU A 145 13.57 -12.03 0.16
C LEU A 145 12.14 -12.24 0.68
N ASP A 146 11.48 -13.32 0.26
CA ASP A 146 10.15 -13.68 0.74
C ASP A 146 10.15 -14.03 2.24
N LYS A 147 11.16 -14.78 2.69
CA LYS A 147 11.34 -15.07 4.10
C LYS A 147 11.53 -13.81 4.94
N LEU A 148 12.29 -12.82 4.42
CA LEU A 148 12.46 -11.53 5.06
C LEU A 148 11.15 -10.73 5.06
N LYS A 149 10.41 -10.71 3.95
CA LYS A 149 9.09 -10.07 3.88
C LYS A 149 8.18 -10.65 4.96
N ASN A 150 8.03 -11.97 5.03
CA ASN A 150 7.17 -12.62 6.01
C ASN A 150 7.58 -12.31 7.44
N LYS A 151 8.88 -12.35 7.73
CA LYS A 151 9.41 -12.02 9.05
C LYS A 151 9.06 -10.61 9.52
N TRP A 152 9.14 -9.62 8.63
CA TRP A 152 8.98 -8.21 9.00
C TRP A 152 7.54 -7.70 8.87
N TRP A 153 6.72 -8.33 8.02
CA TRP A 153 5.31 -7.97 7.85
C TRP A 153 4.35 -8.81 8.70
N TYR A 154 4.52 -10.14 8.73
CA TYR A 154 3.54 -11.04 9.34
C TYR A 154 4.02 -11.61 10.68
N ASP A 155 5.23 -12.16 10.77
CA ASP A 155 5.73 -12.76 12.03
C ASP A 155 5.89 -11.71 13.14
N LYS A 156 6.21 -10.47 12.75
CA LYS A 156 6.29 -9.28 13.62
C LYS A 156 5.04 -8.40 13.51
N GLY A 157 3.98 -8.90 12.89
CA GLY A 157 2.68 -8.27 12.88
C GLY A 157 2.12 -8.25 14.30
N GLU A 158 1.48 -7.14 14.66
CA GLU A 158 0.79 -6.98 15.94
C GLU A 158 -0.66 -7.45 15.88
N CYS A 159 -1.16 -7.66 14.67
CA CYS A 159 -2.48 -8.17 14.35
C CYS A 159 -2.31 -9.66 14.03
N GLY A 160 -2.64 -10.54 14.99
CA GLY A 160 -2.64 -11.98 14.72
C GLY A 160 -3.58 -12.30 13.56
N SER A 161 -3.21 -13.25 12.71
CA SER A 161 -4.05 -13.74 11.61
C SER A 161 -5.34 -14.36 12.17
N GLY A 162 -6.35 -13.56 12.49
CA GLY A 162 -7.53 -14.05 13.21
C GLY A 162 -8.35 -12.96 13.91
N GLY A 163 -8.78 -11.94 13.19
CA GLY A 163 -9.90 -11.09 13.62
C GLY A 163 -11.24 -11.73 13.23
N GLY A 164 -11.61 -12.83 13.87
CA GLY A 164 -12.90 -13.51 13.65
C GLY A 164 -13.10 -14.73 14.55
N ASP A 165 -14.12 -14.65 15.41
CA ASP A 165 -14.70 -15.70 16.26
C ASP A 165 -13.90 -16.17 17.50
N SER A 166 -14.08 -15.46 18.61
CA SER A 166 -14.39 -16.15 19.87
C SER A 166 -15.89 -16.50 19.86
N LYS A 167 -16.27 -17.62 19.24
CA LYS A 167 -17.50 -18.32 19.65
C LYS A 167 -17.26 -18.87 21.05
N VAL A 168 -17.72 -18.14 22.06
CA VAL A 168 -18.14 -18.80 23.30
C VAL A 168 -19.45 -19.50 22.96
N SER A 169 -19.39 -20.81 22.76
CA SER A 169 -20.59 -21.66 22.83
C SER A 169 -20.93 -21.86 24.30
N PRO A 170 -22.11 -21.45 24.79
CA PRO A 170 -22.61 -21.93 26.07
C PRO A 170 -23.05 -23.39 25.93
N LEU A 171 -22.87 -24.16 27.00
CA LEU A 171 -23.36 -25.52 27.21
C LEU A 171 -24.88 -25.61 27.05
#